data_AF-A0A6G0TBN4-F1
#
_entry.id   AF-A0A6G0TBN4-F1
#
_cell.length_a   1.000
_cell.length_b   1.000
_cell.length_c   1.000
_cell.angle_alpha   90.00
_cell.angle_beta   90.00
_cell.angle_gamma   90.00
#
_symmetry.space_group_name_H-M   'P 1'
#
loop_
_entity.id
_entity.type
_entity.pdbx_description
1 polymer ?
#
loop_
_entity_poly.entity_id
_entity_poly.type
_entity_poly.pdbx_seq_one_letter_code
_entity_poly.pdbx_strand_id
1 'polypeptide(L)'
;MASSSQGKHMPKDTQIIVSIMKDLGIVEYDQQVLNHLLEFNYRYTTLLLDDAKTFSNFAKKKNVDVDDVKVAIQLAQDGIFCRPPPRDVLMTASREVNKIPLPPVRPASGLRIPHDRSNFLQTNYRLRNDLYSGGNMRKADTKTTAAEMLEASRKIEIEDNVYPQSSQMMNNSMEFDLQEMIENQQSSQESIVQNVKDELLDAQTYQNRSYSDIALDDSVEKQLNDM
;
A
#
# COMPACT_ATOMS: atom_id res chain seq x y z
N MET A 1 -60.55 -14.18 6.63
CA MET A 1 -59.16 -14.52 6.99
C MET A 1 -58.43 -13.21 7.25
N ALA A 2 -58.14 -12.91 8.51
CA ALA A 2 -57.40 -11.71 8.89
C ALA A 2 -55.90 -11.97 8.61
N SER A 3 -55.36 -11.33 7.58
CA SER A 3 -53.91 -11.24 7.41
C SER A 3 -53.39 -10.27 8.46
N SER A 4 -52.79 -10.81 9.52
CA SER A 4 -52.08 -10.05 10.54
C SER A 4 -50.98 -9.22 9.87
N SER A 5 -51.23 -7.93 9.69
CA SER A 5 -50.22 -6.93 9.40
C SER A 5 -49.31 -6.78 10.61
N GLN A 6 -48.39 -7.73 10.79
CA GLN A 6 -47.17 -7.53 11.56
C GLN A 6 -46.35 -6.53 10.75
N GLY A 7 -46.66 -5.24 10.91
CA GLY A 7 -45.83 -4.16 10.40
C GLY A 7 -44.45 -4.38 10.97
N LYS A 8 -43.47 -4.72 10.12
CA LYS A 8 -42.08 -4.92 10.51
C LYS A 8 -41.63 -3.64 11.24
N HIS A 9 -41.62 -3.67 12.57
CA HIS A 9 -41.26 -2.52 13.37
C HIS A 9 -39.74 -2.33 13.25
N MET A 10 -39.34 -1.59 12.22
CA MET A 10 -37.95 -1.21 11.99
C MET A 10 -37.51 -0.25 13.12
N PRO A 11 -36.34 -0.43 13.75
CA PRO A 11 -35.80 0.51 14.74
C PRO A 11 -35.75 1.94 14.19
N LYS A 12 -35.91 2.94 15.07
CA LYS A 12 -35.94 4.36 14.68
C LYS A 12 -34.68 4.78 13.90
N ASP A 13 -33.51 4.37 14.36
CA ASP A 13 -32.23 4.73 13.73
C ASP A 13 -32.07 4.12 12.34
N THR A 14 -32.60 2.91 12.15
CA THR A 14 -32.68 2.29 10.82
C THR A 14 -33.63 3.06 9.90
N GLN A 15 -34.74 3.59 10.41
CA GLN A 15 -35.65 4.42 9.61
C GLN A 15 -34.98 5.73 9.16
N ILE A 16 -34.11 6.32 9.99
CA ILE A 16 -33.32 7.50 9.64
C ILE A 16 -32.34 7.16 8.50
N ILE A 17 -31.60 6.06 8.62
CA ILE A 17 -30.68 5.60 7.57
C ILE A 17 -31.42 5.37 6.25
N VAL A 18 -32.58 4.71 6.28
CA VAL A 18 -33.41 4.49 5.08
C VAL A 18 -33.88 5.81 4.47
N SER A 19 -34.21 6.81 5.30
CA SER A 19 -34.59 8.14 4.82
C SER A 19 -33.42 8.83 4.13
N ILE A 20 -32.21 8.77 4.70
CA ILE A 20 -31.00 9.30 4.08
C ILE A 20 -30.71 8.61 2.74
N MET A 21 -30.84 7.27 2.68
CA MET A 21 -30.63 6.53 1.43
C MET A 21 -31.64 6.92 0.35
N LYS A 22 -32.90 7.17 0.72
CA LYS A 22 -33.93 7.68 -0.20
C LYS A 22 -33.61 9.08 -0.70
N ASP A 23 -33.14 9.97 0.16
CA ASP A 23 -32.74 11.34 -0.22
C ASP A 23 -31.53 11.33 -1.19
N LEU A 24 -30.66 10.33 -1.07
CA LEU A 24 -29.55 10.07 -2.01
C LEU A 24 -29.99 9.38 -3.32
N GLY A 25 -31.28 9.04 -3.45
CA GLY A 25 -31.81 8.36 -4.64
C GLY A 25 -31.50 6.86 -4.71
N ILE A 26 -31.09 6.24 -3.60
CA ILE A 26 -30.80 4.80 -3.53
C ILE A 26 -32.11 4.05 -3.26
N VAL A 27 -32.64 3.38 -4.30
CA VAL A 27 -33.92 2.67 -4.25
C VAL A 27 -33.76 1.19 -3.89
N GLU A 28 -32.65 0.58 -4.30
CA GLU A 28 -32.36 -0.84 -4.11
C GLU A 28 -31.11 -1.02 -3.25
N TYR A 29 -31.27 -1.75 -2.14
CA TYR A 29 -30.18 -2.11 -1.24
C TYR A 29 -30.52 -3.41 -0.52
N ASP A 30 -29.48 -4.15 -0.09
CA ASP A 30 -29.66 -5.31 0.78
C ASP A 30 -29.91 -4.86 2.23
N GLN A 31 -30.78 -5.58 2.93
CA GLN A 31 -31.06 -5.34 4.35
C GLN A 31 -29.80 -5.41 5.21
N GLN A 32 -28.80 -6.22 4.83
CA GLN A 32 -27.53 -6.28 5.54
C GLN A 32 -26.78 -4.94 5.54
N VAL A 33 -26.91 -4.12 4.49
CA VAL A 33 -26.26 -2.80 4.40
C VAL A 33 -26.73 -1.89 5.53
N LEU A 34 -28.03 -1.94 5.87
CA LEU A 34 -28.58 -1.16 6.97
C LEU A 34 -27.94 -1.52 8.31
N ASN A 35 -27.72 -2.81 8.56
CA ASN A 35 -27.10 -3.28 9.80
C ASN A 35 -25.63 -2.83 9.89
N HIS A 36 -24.87 -2.98 8.80
CA HIS A 36 -23.48 -2.54 8.76
C HIS A 36 -23.34 -1.03 8.92
N LEU A 37 -24.22 -0.25 8.28
CA LEU A 37 -24.18 1.20 8.42
C LEU A 37 -24.54 1.62 9.84
N LEU A 38 -25.49 0.94 10.47
CA LEU A 38 -25.86 1.18 11.85
C LEU A 38 -24.69 0.86 12.81
N GLU A 39 -24.06 -0.31 12.65
CA GLU A 39 -22.87 -0.69 13.42
C GLU A 39 -21.73 0.32 13.24
N PHE A 40 -21.45 0.70 11.99
CA PHE A 40 -20.44 1.70 11.67
C PHE A 40 -20.72 3.03 12.38
N ASN A 41 -21.95 3.53 12.35
CA ASN A 41 -22.30 4.79 13.00
C ASN A 41 -22.05 4.73 14.52
N TYR A 42 -22.48 3.66 15.19
CA TYR A 42 -22.25 3.53 16.63
C TYR A 42 -20.77 3.37 16.97
N ARG A 43 -20.04 2.53 16.22
CA ARG A 43 -18.61 2.30 16.45
C ARG A 43 -17.80 3.57 16.20
N TYR A 44 -18.07 4.28 15.10
CA TYR A 44 -17.41 5.54 14.77
C TYR A 44 -17.69 6.62 15.82
N THR A 45 -18.95 6.81 16.19
CA THR A 45 -19.33 7.81 17.20
C THR A 45 -18.73 7.50 18.56
N THR A 46 -18.69 6.23 18.97
CA THR A 46 -18.10 5.82 20.26
C THR A 46 -16.61 6.09 20.28
N LEU A 47 -15.88 5.69 19.22
CA LEU A 47 -14.45 5.94 19.09
C LEU A 47 -14.14 7.45 19.12
N LEU A 48 -14.93 8.24 18.40
CA LEU A 48 -14.78 9.69 18.36
C LEU A 48 -15.01 10.34 19.73
N LEU A 49 -15.99 9.86 20.50
CA LEU A 49 -16.27 10.36 21.83
C LEU A 49 -15.23 9.91 22.87
N ASP A 50 -14.63 8.74 22.71
CA ASP A 50 -13.52 8.28 23.54
C ASP A 50 -12.27 9.15 23.35
N ASP A 51 -11.97 9.54 22.10
CA ASP A 51 -10.90 10.49 21.80
C ASP A 51 -11.22 11.88 22.38
N ALA A 52 -12.45 12.38 22.18
CA ALA A 52 -12.89 13.66 22.75
C ALA A 52 -12.79 13.67 24.29
N LYS A 53 -13.14 12.58 24.95
CA LYS A 53 -12.98 12.41 26.40
C LYS A 53 -11.51 12.47 26.82
N THR A 54 -10.62 11.88 26.03
CA THR A 54 -9.18 11.96 26.27
C THR A 54 -8.66 13.39 26.16
N PHE A 55 -9.14 14.17 25.19
CA PHE A 55 -8.79 15.60 25.08
C PHE A 55 -9.36 16.45 26.22
N SER A 56 -10.61 16.22 26.63
CA SER A 56 -11.19 16.87 27.81
C SER A 56 -10.38 16.58 29.08
N ASN A 57 -9.96 15.33 29.28
CA ASN A 57 -9.12 14.92 30.41
C ASN A 57 -7.75 15.60 30.37
N PHE A 58 -7.14 15.70 29.19
CA PHE A 58 -5.88 16.43 28.99
C PHE A 58 -6.01 17.91 29.38
N ALA A 59 -7.14 18.53 29.04
CA ALA A 59 -7.47 19.90 29.43
C ALA A 59 -7.95 20.04 30.90
N LYS A 60 -7.96 18.96 31.68
CA LYS A 60 -8.44 18.90 33.09
C LYS A 60 -9.90 19.37 33.26
N LYS A 61 -10.71 19.24 32.21
CA LYS A 61 -12.14 19.53 32.24
C LYS A 61 -12.91 18.32 32.74
N LYS A 62 -14.01 18.54 33.47
CA LYS A 62 -14.88 17.47 33.97
C LYS A 62 -15.89 16.97 32.95
N ASN A 63 -16.26 17.83 31.99
CA ASN A 63 -17.24 17.57 30.95
C ASN A 63 -16.59 17.79 29.59
N VAL A 64 -17.02 17.01 28.60
CA VAL A 64 -16.57 17.13 27.21
C VAL A 64 -17.24 18.34 26.57
N ASP A 65 -16.43 19.24 26.01
CA ASP A 65 -16.90 20.41 25.29
C ASP A 65 -16.98 20.17 23.78
N VAL A 66 -17.66 21.08 23.07
CA VAL A 66 -17.76 21.06 21.60
C VAL A 66 -16.39 21.14 20.93
N ASP A 67 -15.45 21.87 21.52
CA ASP A 67 -14.10 22.01 20.96
C ASP A 67 -13.28 20.72 21.08
N ASP A 68 -13.50 19.92 22.12
CA ASP A 68 -12.84 18.62 22.28
C ASP A 68 -13.31 17.65 21.18
N VAL A 69 -14.61 17.68 20.84
CA VAL A 69 -15.18 16.89 19.73
C VAL A 69 -14.65 17.37 18.37
N LYS A 70 -14.51 18.68 18.16
CA LYS A 70 -13.96 19.21 16.90
C LYS A 70 -12.53 18.74 16.68
N VAL A 71 -11.69 18.76 17.72
CA VAL A 71 -10.31 18.27 17.63
C VAL A 71 -10.29 16.77 17.33
N ALA A 72 -11.15 15.99 17.97
CA ALA A 72 -11.28 14.56 17.69
C ALA A 72 -11.67 14.29 16.23
N ILE A 73 -12.61 15.06 15.67
CA ILE A 73 -13.01 14.93 14.26
C ILE A 73 -11.85 15.26 13.33
N GLN A 74 -11.11 16.33 13.60
CA GLN A 74 -9.97 16.73 12.77
C GLN A 74 -8.90 15.64 12.73
N LEU A 75 -8.55 15.07 13.87
CA LEU A 75 -7.56 13.99 13.97
C LEU A 75 -8.05 12.70 13.29
N ALA A 76 -9.32 12.33 13.48
CA ALA A 76 -9.91 11.17 12.81
C ALA A 76 -9.96 11.35 11.28
N GLN A 77 -10.11 12.58 10.80
CA GLN A 77 -10.16 12.87 9.36
C GLN A 77 -8.84 12.61 8.65
N ASP A 78 -7.72 12.83 9.33
CA ASP A 78 -6.39 12.68 8.72
C ASP A 78 -5.98 11.21 8.55
N GLY A 79 -6.54 10.29 9.36
CA GLY A 79 -6.19 8.86 9.32
C GLY A 79 -7.14 7.95 8.54
N ILE A 80 -8.43 8.30 8.47
CA ILE A 80 -9.48 7.35 8.02
C ILE A 80 -10.04 7.71 6.65
N PHE A 81 -10.09 9.00 6.30
CA PHE A 81 -10.72 9.44 5.07
C PHE A 81 -9.68 9.83 4.03
N CYS A 82 -9.68 9.13 2.90
CA CYS A 82 -8.91 9.55 1.74
C CYS A 82 -9.52 10.84 1.17
N ARG A 83 -8.86 11.97 1.43
CA ARG A 83 -9.13 13.18 0.65
C ARG A 83 -8.44 13.03 -0.70
N PRO A 84 -9.13 13.31 -1.82
CA PRO A 84 -8.47 13.30 -3.11
C PRO A 84 -7.31 14.31 -3.06
N PRO A 85 -6.12 13.94 -3.55
CA PRO A 85 -4.94 14.79 -3.47
C PRO A 85 -5.22 16.14 -4.15
N PRO A 86 -4.73 17.27 -3.60
CA PRO A 86 -4.94 18.58 -4.18
C PRO A 86 -4.44 18.65 -5.63
N ARG A 87 -5.14 19.41 -6.47
CA ARG A 87 -4.83 19.56 -7.90
C ARG A 87 -3.40 20.01 -8.15
N ASP A 88 -2.86 20.89 -7.31
CA ASP A 88 -1.51 21.44 -7.50
C ASP A 88 -0.43 20.38 -7.24
N VAL A 89 -0.67 19.47 -6.28
CA VAL A 89 0.21 18.32 -6.02
C VAL A 89 0.20 17.39 -7.23
N LEU A 90 -0.99 17.06 -7.76
CA LEU A 90 -1.13 16.24 -8.97
C LEU A 90 -0.49 16.90 -10.20
N MET A 91 -0.64 18.22 -10.35
CA MET A 91 -0.07 18.96 -11.48
C MET A 91 1.46 18.99 -11.42
N THR A 92 2.03 19.15 -10.23
CA THR A 92 3.49 19.12 -10.02
C THR A 92 4.05 17.74 -10.32
N ALA A 93 3.43 16.68 -9.79
CA ALA A 93 3.81 15.30 -10.11
C ALA A 93 3.68 15.00 -11.60
N SER A 94 2.59 15.46 -12.23
CA SER A 94 2.37 15.28 -13.67
C SER A 94 3.45 15.98 -14.50
N ARG A 95 3.85 17.19 -14.14
CA ARG A 95 4.96 17.89 -14.80
C ARG A 95 6.26 17.12 -14.68
N GLU A 96 6.55 16.55 -13.51
CA GLU A 96 7.76 15.77 -13.30
C GLU A 96 7.78 14.49 -14.14
N VAL A 97 6.69 13.72 -14.11
CA VAL A 97 6.56 12.48 -14.91
C VAL A 97 6.59 12.78 -16.40
N ASN A 98 5.92 13.84 -16.85
CA ASN A 98 5.82 14.20 -18.26
C ASN A 98 7.06 14.90 -18.82
N LYS A 99 8.09 15.19 -18.00
CA LYS A 99 9.40 15.64 -18.51
C LYS A 99 10.12 14.54 -19.28
N ILE A 100 9.85 13.27 -18.94
CA ILE A 100 10.49 12.13 -19.58
C ILE A 100 9.78 11.89 -20.92
N PRO A 101 10.46 12.07 -22.07
CA PRO A 101 9.85 11.83 -23.37
C PRO A 101 9.50 10.35 -23.52
N LEU A 102 8.46 10.07 -24.31
CA LEU A 102 8.05 8.70 -24.58
C LEU A 102 9.18 7.93 -25.28
N PRO A 103 9.39 6.64 -24.93
CA PRO A 103 10.35 5.80 -25.64
C PRO A 103 10.02 5.70 -27.14
N PRO A 104 11.03 5.67 -28.03
CA PRO A 104 10.80 5.61 -29.47
C PRO A 104 10.06 4.32 -29.85
N VAL A 105 8.96 4.49 -30.59
CA VAL A 105 8.13 3.37 -31.08
C VAL A 105 8.85 2.68 -32.24
N ARG A 106 9.31 1.42 -32.07
CA ARG A 106 9.81 0.62 -33.20
C ARG A 106 8.63 -0.03 -33.95
N PRO A 107 8.68 -0.17 -35.28
CA PRO A 107 7.55 -0.63 -36.12
C PRO A 107 7.15 -2.11 -35.94
N ALA A 108 7.77 -2.84 -35.00
CA ALA A 108 7.34 -4.18 -34.65
C ALA A 108 5.94 -4.12 -34.03
N SER A 109 4.95 -4.60 -34.78
CA SER A 109 3.56 -4.68 -34.36
C SER A 109 3.41 -5.88 -33.40
N GLY A 110 3.31 -5.62 -32.10
CA GLY A 110 3.11 -6.67 -31.10
C GLY A 110 3.19 -6.18 -29.66
N LEU A 111 2.70 -7.01 -28.73
CA LEU A 111 2.79 -6.76 -27.29
C LEU A 111 4.26 -6.79 -26.86
N ARG A 112 4.74 -5.68 -26.26
CA ARG A 112 6.08 -5.61 -25.69
C ARG A 112 6.03 -6.08 -24.25
N ILE A 113 6.56 -7.27 -24.00
CA ILE A 113 6.77 -7.77 -22.65
C ILE A 113 8.06 -7.12 -22.12
N PRO A 114 8.09 -6.66 -20.86
CA PRO A 114 9.34 -6.32 -20.17
C PRO A 114 10.35 -7.48 -20.28
N HIS A 115 11.64 -7.20 -20.09
CA HIS A 115 12.66 -8.24 -20.13
C HIS A 115 12.31 -9.40 -19.18
N ASP A 116 12.73 -10.62 -19.49
CA ASP A 116 12.44 -11.84 -18.70
C ASP A 116 12.69 -11.76 -17.20
N ARG A 117 13.51 -10.81 -16.74
CA ARG A 117 13.86 -10.61 -15.33
C ARG A 117 12.86 -9.72 -14.59
N SER A 118 12.10 -8.92 -15.31
CA SER A 118 11.07 -8.02 -14.79
C SER A 118 9.66 -8.47 -15.16
N ASN A 119 9.52 -9.70 -15.67
CA ASN A 119 8.22 -10.32 -15.89
C ASN A 119 7.95 -11.41 -14.83
N PHE A 120 6.68 -11.56 -14.46
CA PHE A 120 6.22 -12.62 -13.53
C PHE A 120 5.83 -13.91 -14.28
N LEU A 121 6.38 -14.15 -15.47
CA LEU A 121 6.04 -15.34 -16.27
C LEU A 121 6.81 -16.58 -15.79
N GLN A 122 7.88 -16.39 -15.04
CA GLN A 122 8.67 -17.48 -14.47
C GLN A 122 8.05 -17.99 -13.17
N THR A 123 8.15 -19.31 -12.97
CA THR A 123 7.70 -19.99 -11.75
C THR A 123 8.51 -19.49 -10.54
N ASN A 124 7.91 -18.66 -9.69
CA ASN A 124 8.52 -18.13 -8.46
C ASN A 124 8.36 -19.07 -7.24
N TYR A 125 8.05 -20.34 -7.46
CA TYR A 125 7.90 -21.34 -6.41
C TYR A 125 8.64 -22.63 -6.77
N ARG A 126 9.24 -23.28 -5.77
CA ARG A 126 9.86 -24.59 -5.90
C ARG A 126 9.28 -25.51 -4.84
N LEU A 127 8.84 -26.70 -5.24
CA LEU A 127 8.44 -27.72 -4.29
C LEU A 127 9.65 -28.08 -3.41
N ARG A 128 9.46 -28.07 -2.09
CA ARG A 128 10.46 -28.66 -1.18
C ARG A 128 10.41 -30.17 -1.34
N ASN A 129 11.47 -30.76 -1.91
CA ASN A 129 11.58 -32.21 -2.08
C ASN A 129 12.07 -32.91 -0.78
N ASP A 130 12.23 -32.16 0.30
CA ASP A 130 12.86 -32.59 1.54
C ASP A 130 11.97 -33.56 2.36
N LEU A 131 10.71 -33.75 1.95
CA LEU A 131 9.76 -34.66 2.61
C LEU A 131 10.09 -36.15 2.44
N TYR A 132 11.06 -36.51 1.57
CA TYR A 132 11.51 -37.90 1.38
C TYR A 132 13.02 -38.14 1.56
N SER A 133 13.80 -37.12 1.90
CA SER A 133 15.27 -37.26 2.02
C SER A 133 15.76 -37.51 3.46
N GLY A 134 14.84 -37.77 4.40
CA GLY A 134 15.13 -38.02 5.80
C GLY A 134 14.76 -39.43 6.24
N GLY A 135 15.34 -40.47 5.63
CA GLY A 135 15.13 -41.83 6.11
C GLY A 135 15.77 -42.88 5.23
N ASN A 136 16.84 -43.49 5.73
CA ASN A 136 17.38 -44.74 5.19
C ASN A 136 16.26 -45.79 5.04
N MET A 137 15.68 -45.92 3.85
CA MET A 137 14.86 -47.08 3.53
C MET A 137 15.79 -48.29 3.39
N ARG A 138 16.01 -48.99 4.51
CA ARG A 138 16.53 -50.35 4.49
C ARG A 138 15.56 -51.14 3.62
N LYS A 139 16.05 -51.68 2.50
CA LYS A 139 15.31 -52.65 1.70
C LYS A 139 15.00 -53.84 2.62
N ALA A 140 13.76 -53.93 3.08
CA ALA A 140 13.25 -55.09 3.79
C ALA A 140 12.10 -55.65 2.95
N ASP A 141 12.17 -56.96 2.75
CA ASP A 141 11.45 -57.67 1.72
C ASP A 141 9.92 -57.54 1.85
N THR A 142 9.33 -57.22 0.71
CA THR A 142 7.93 -57.34 0.33
C THR A 142 7.24 -58.54 0.97
N LYS A 143 6.38 -58.34 1.99
CA LYS A 143 5.01 -58.92 2.16
C LYS A 143 4.28 -58.26 3.35
N THR A 144 4.02 -56.96 3.31
CA THR A 144 3.01 -56.36 4.21
C THR A 144 1.64 -56.49 3.53
N THR A 145 0.74 -57.26 4.15
CA THR A 145 -0.59 -57.52 3.57
C THR A 145 -1.45 -56.27 3.74
N ALA A 146 -2.28 -55.93 2.74
CA ALA A 146 -3.14 -54.73 2.77
C ALA A 146 -4.02 -54.63 4.03
N ALA A 147 -4.40 -55.77 4.62
CA ALA A 147 -5.13 -55.83 5.89
C ALA A 147 -4.33 -55.25 7.07
N GLU A 148 -3.02 -55.48 7.11
CA GLU A 148 -2.13 -54.99 8.16
C GLU A 148 -1.90 -53.47 8.05
N MET A 149 -1.88 -52.95 6.81
CA MET A 149 -1.83 -51.51 6.55
C MET A 149 -3.12 -50.79 6.99
N LEU A 150 -4.29 -51.41 6.75
CA LEU A 150 -5.59 -50.85 7.16
C LEU A 150 -5.78 -50.88 8.68
N GLU A 151 -5.27 -51.91 9.35
CA GLU A 151 -5.27 -51.99 10.82
C GLU A 151 -4.37 -50.92 11.45
N ALA A 152 -3.21 -50.64 10.84
CA ALA A 152 -2.33 -49.56 11.25
C ALA A 152 -2.97 -48.17 11.06
N SER A 153 -3.69 -47.94 9.95
CA SER A 153 -4.46 -46.69 9.74
C SER A 153 -5.59 -46.51 10.76
N ARG A 154 -6.27 -47.59 11.16
CA ARG A 154 -7.34 -47.52 12.18
C ARG A 154 -6.82 -47.15 13.57
N LYS A 155 -5.55 -47.46 13.88
CA LYS A 155 -4.91 -47.05 15.14
C LYS A 155 -4.47 -45.60 15.14
N ILE A 156 -4.22 -44.99 13.97
CA ILE A 156 -3.86 -43.57 13.84
C ILE A 156 -5.07 -42.65 14.06
N GLU A 157 -6.28 -43.09 13.71
CA GLU A 157 -7.51 -42.30 13.94
C GLU A 157 -7.86 -42.06 15.42
N ILE A 158 -7.21 -42.73 16.38
CA ILE A 158 -7.51 -42.62 17.81
C ILE A 158 -6.61 -41.60 18.55
N GLU A 159 -5.48 -41.15 17.97
CA GLU A 159 -4.55 -40.23 18.66
C GLU A 159 -4.38 -38.83 18.05
N ASP A 160 -5.03 -38.48 16.93
CA ASP A 160 -4.97 -37.12 16.38
C ASP A 160 -6.26 -36.31 16.61
N ASN A 161 -6.54 -36.01 17.88
CA ASN A 161 -7.30 -34.81 18.26
C ASN A 161 -6.37 -33.79 18.95
N VAL A 162 -5.23 -33.53 18.35
CA VAL A 162 -4.36 -32.39 18.65
C VAL A 162 -3.92 -31.80 17.33
N TYR A 163 -4.61 -30.73 16.90
CA TYR A 163 -4.02 -29.79 15.95
C TYR A 163 -2.67 -29.34 16.53
N PRO A 164 -1.52 -29.57 15.88
CA PRO A 164 -0.35 -28.80 16.21
C PRO A 164 -0.66 -27.38 15.75
N GLN A 165 -0.96 -26.49 16.70
CA GLN A 165 -0.93 -25.05 16.50
C GLN A 165 0.47 -24.67 16.02
N SER A 166 0.66 -24.68 14.70
CA SER A 166 1.59 -23.75 14.08
C SER A 166 0.93 -22.38 14.19
N SER A 167 1.08 -21.77 15.35
CA SER A 167 0.85 -20.33 15.53
C SER A 167 1.98 -19.57 14.82
N GLN A 168 2.07 -19.71 13.50
CA GLN A 168 2.49 -18.60 12.67
C GLN A 168 1.19 -17.87 12.32
N MET A 169 0.77 -17.00 13.24
CA MET A 169 -0.15 -15.96 12.87
C MET A 169 0.48 -15.26 11.67
N MET A 170 -0.23 -15.19 10.54
CA MET A 170 0.09 -14.17 9.56
C MET A 170 -0.06 -12.85 10.29
N ASN A 171 1.07 -12.31 10.76
CA ASN A 171 1.15 -10.96 11.26
C ASN A 171 0.90 -10.05 10.05
N ASN A 172 -0.37 -9.82 9.73
CA ASN A 172 -0.79 -8.66 8.94
C ASN A 172 -0.76 -7.41 9.84
N SER A 173 0.30 -7.28 10.65
CA SER A 173 0.71 -6.00 11.17
C SER A 173 1.45 -5.35 10.02
N MET A 174 0.81 -4.40 9.31
CA MET A 174 1.58 -3.36 8.65
C MET A 174 2.25 -2.56 9.78
N GLU A 175 3.36 -3.09 10.29
CA GLU A 175 4.23 -2.34 11.17
C GLU A 175 4.83 -1.22 10.31
N PHE A 176 4.39 -0.01 10.58
CA PHE A 176 4.77 1.20 9.88
C PHE A 176 6.19 1.57 10.32
N ASP A 177 7.19 0.93 9.70
CA ASP A 177 8.59 1.04 10.10
C ASP A 177 9.17 2.40 9.66
N LEU A 178 8.94 3.41 10.51
CA LEU A 178 9.42 4.79 10.34
C LEU A 178 10.94 4.86 10.17
N GLN A 179 11.68 3.88 10.71
CA GLN A 179 13.14 3.88 10.66
C GLN A 179 13.64 3.60 9.24
N GLU A 180 13.02 2.65 8.53
CA GLU A 180 13.34 2.30 7.14
C GLU A 180 13.01 3.46 6.18
N MET A 181 11.91 4.18 6.42
CA MET A 181 11.55 5.36 5.63
C MET A 181 12.55 6.51 5.80
N ILE A 182 13.05 6.74 7.02
CA ILE A 182 14.02 7.82 7.30
C ILE A 182 15.39 7.50 6.68
N GLU A 183 15.85 6.25 6.77
CA GLU A 183 17.10 5.82 6.12
C GLU A 183 17.02 5.89 4.59
N ASN A 184 15.91 5.46 4.00
CA ASN A 184 15.69 5.57 2.55
C ASN A 184 15.58 7.03 2.06
N GLN A 185 15.08 7.94 2.90
CA GLN A 185 15.07 9.39 2.60
C GLN A 185 16.48 10.00 2.63
N GLN A 186 17.33 9.58 3.58
CA GLN A 186 18.70 10.08 3.68
C GLN A 186 19.58 9.58 2.52
N SER A 187 19.46 8.31 2.13
CA SER A 187 20.18 7.77 0.96
C SER A 187 19.74 8.43 -0.36
N SER A 188 18.45 8.77 -0.47
CA SER A 188 17.92 9.55 -1.60
C SER A 188 18.45 11.00 -1.60
N GLN A 189 18.64 11.64 -0.45
CA GLN A 189 19.23 12.98 -0.37
C GLN A 189 20.74 12.99 -0.65
N GLU A 190 21.49 11.99 -0.19
CA GLU A 190 22.93 11.88 -0.48
C GLU A 190 23.21 11.65 -1.97
N SER A 191 22.41 10.82 -2.64
CA SER A 191 22.52 10.60 -4.09
C SER A 191 22.12 11.83 -4.91
N ILE A 192 21.12 12.60 -4.48
CA ILE A 192 20.75 13.87 -5.11
C ILE A 192 21.86 14.92 -4.92
N VAL A 193 22.45 15.03 -3.72
CA VAL A 193 23.54 15.99 -3.47
C VAL A 193 24.81 15.64 -4.27
N GLN A 194 25.08 14.35 -4.50
CA GLN A 194 26.20 13.92 -5.31
C GLN A 194 25.98 14.22 -6.80
N ASN A 195 24.77 13.95 -7.32
CA ASN A 195 24.42 14.25 -8.70
C ASN A 195 24.44 15.77 -8.99
N VAL A 196 24.02 16.61 -8.04
CA VAL A 196 24.07 18.08 -8.19
C VAL A 196 25.51 18.61 -8.16
N LYS A 197 26.41 17.98 -7.41
CA LYS A 197 27.84 18.34 -7.41
C LYS A 197 28.52 17.98 -8.72
N ASP A 198 28.19 16.82 -9.29
CA ASP A 198 28.73 16.38 -10.58
C ASP A 198 28.21 17.26 -11.74
N GLU A 199 26.93 17.65 -11.74
CA GLU A 199 26.38 18.63 -12.70
C GLU A 199 27.03 20.02 -12.59
N LEU A 200 27.34 20.48 -11.37
CA LEU A 200 27.98 21.78 -11.15
C LEU A 200 29.44 21.80 -11.63
N LEU A 201 30.16 20.67 -11.48
CA LEU A 201 31.53 20.50 -11.96
C LEU A 201 31.59 20.44 -13.50
N ASP A 202 30.63 19.76 -14.14
CA ASP A 202 30.53 19.70 -15.60
C ASP A 202 30.15 21.06 -16.22
N ALA A 203 29.25 21.81 -15.57
CA ALA A 203 28.90 23.16 -16.00
C ALA A 203 30.09 24.14 -15.89
N GLN A 204 30.90 24.03 -14.83
CA GLN A 204 32.12 24.83 -14.66
C GLN A 204 33.21 24.45 -15.67
N THR A 205 33.31 23.17 -16.03
CA THR A 205 34.26 22.69 -17.03
C THR A 205 33.89 23.16 -18.45
N TYR A 206 32.59 23.23 -18.77
CA TYR A 206 32.09 23.78 -20.03
C TYR A 206 32.32 25.29 -20.16
N GLN A 207 32.08 26.06 -19.10
CA GLN A 207 32.36 27.49 -19.10
C GLN A 207 33.85 27.78 -19.26
N ASN A 208 34.73 27.06 -18.55
CA ASN A 208 36.18 27.27 -18.66
C ASN A 208 36.75 26.90 -20.05
N ARG A 209 36.18 25.92 -20.77
CA ARG A 209 36.56 25.65 -22.17
C ARG A 209 36.06 26.72 -23.15
N SER A 210 34.88 27.30 -22.89
CA SER A 210 34.32 28.33 -23.77
C SER A 210 35.10 29.66 -23.74
N TYR A 211 35.86 29.93 -22.66
CA TYR A 211 36.71 31.12 -22.55
C TYR A 211 38.15 30.92 -23.06
N SER A 212 38.62 29.68 -23.26
CA SER A 212 39.94 29.42 -23.84
C SER A 212 39.95 29.47 -25.37
N ASP A 213 38.80 29.29 -26.03
CA ASP A 213 38.71 29.22 -27.51
C ASP A 213 38.49 30.58 -28.21
N ILE A 214 38.36 31.68 -27.44
CA ILE A 214 38.11 33.04 -28.00
C ILE A 214 39.42 33.84 -28.19
N ALA A 215 40.57 33.33 -27.75
CA ALA A 215 41.83 34.07 -27.73
C ALA A 215 42.76 33.87 -28.95
N LEU A 216 42.21 33.65 -30.16
CA LEU A 216 43.04 33.40 -31.37
C LEU A 216 42.67 34.20 -32.63
N ASP A 217 42.12 35.43 -32.50
CA ASP A 217 41.89 36.29 -33.68
C ASP A 217 42.56 37.70 -33.63
N ASP A 218 43.26 38.06 -32.56
CA ASP A 218 43.90 39.39 -32.45
C ASP A 218 45.28 39.52 -33.12
N SER A 219 45.69 38.54 -33.94
CA SER A 219 47.01 38.56 -34.63
C SER A 219 46.93 38.89 -36.13
N VAL A 220 45.71 39.00 -36.70
CA VAL A 220 45.55 39.26 -38.16
C VAL A 220 45.26 40.74 -38.46
N GLU A 221 44.80 41.54 -37.50
CA GLU A 221 44.54 42.98 -37.73
C GLU A 221 45.78 43.89 -37.62
N LYS A 222 46.93 43.39 -37.18
CA LYS A 222 48.13 44.23 -36.98
C LYS A 222 49.10 44.31 -38.17
N GLN A 223 48.79 43.70 -39.31
CA GLN A 223 49.61 43.81 -40.54
C GLN A 223 48.96 44.62 -41.67
N LEU A 224 47.79 45.22 -41.45
CA LEU A 224 47.11 46.05 -42.48
C LEU A 224 47.16 47.56 -42.20
N ASN A 225 47.81 47.99 -41.11
CA ASN A 225 47.94 49.42 -40.75
C ASN A 225 49.36 50.00 -40.89
N ASP A 226 50.30 49.27 -41.52
CA ASP A 226 51.63 49.79 -41.90
C ASP A 226 51.79 49.86 -43.43
N MET A 227 50.83 50.53 -44.08
CA MET A 227 50.97 51.14 -45.42
C MET A 227 50.45 52.58 -45.40
#